data_AF-A0A9W9ZZL0-F1
#
_entry.id   AF-A0A9W9ZZL0-F1
#
_cell.length_a   1.000
_cell.length_b   1.000
_cell.length_c   1.000
_cell.angle_alpha   90.00
_cell.angle_beta   90.00
_cell.angle_gamma   90.00
#
_symmetry.space_group_name_H-M   'P 1'
#
loop_
_entity.id
_entity.type
_entity.pdbx_description
1 polymer ?
#
loop_
_entity_poly.entity_id
_entity_poly.type
_entity_poly.pdbx_seq_one_letter_code
_entity_poly.pdbx_strand_id
1 'polypeptide(L)'
;MLIDTYEAGTKKDQFKDPHIRIHTIFDYKSTYGVVLAGNSTKLLQCSKSYMQANRNEMFEHISKFIHSIMEDNVSESVEVASGLFDPNNDVFRYYMCITGAMLVVAIVLGLIWECRRKVRTRPEAAQGEGHQDRLKSKELLQEMKAFVGEFYCTFKANYSRLAQKHRSQLRSLKTQRAVRESGTSNWANFRLWPKNKVFY
;
A
#
# COMPACT_ATOMS: atom_id res chain seq x y z
N MET A 1 -17.44 21.65 28.98
CA MET A 1 -17.19 22.29 30.29
C MET A 1 -15.77 22.81 30.27
N LEU A 2 -15.56 24.09 30.59
CA LEU A 2 -14.21 24.66 30.70
C LEU A 2 -13.82 24.63 32.17
N ILE A 3 -12.63 24.12 32.47
CA ILE A 3 -12.07 24.12 33.82
C ILE A 3 -10.68 24.72 33.77
N ASP A 4 -10.34 25.49 34.80
CA ASP A 4 -9.00 26.02 34.90
C ASP A 4 -7.98 24.95 35.27
N THR A 5 -6.78 25.07 34.72
CA THR A 5 -5.68 24.15 34.93
C THR A 5 -5.22 24.10 36.39
N TYR A 6 -5.36 25.19 37.14
CA TYR A 6 -5.10 25.21 38.58
C TYR A 6 -6.04 24.30 39.36
N GLU A 7 -7.35 24.44 39.11
CA GLU A 7 -8.38 23.62 39.77
C GLU A 7 -8.28 22.14 39.34
N ALA A 8 -8.02 21.90 38.06
CA ALA A 8 -7.86 20.55 37.53
C ALA A 8 -6.58 19.87 38.06
N GLY A 9 -5.48 20.61 38.21
CA GLY A 9 -4.20 20.09 38.70
C GLY A 9 -4.17 19.85 40.22
N THR A 10 -4.98 20.57 40.99
CA THR A 10 -5.13 20.38 42.45
C THR A 10 -6.07 19.22 42.78
N LYS A 11 -7.14 19.00 42.00
CA LYS A 11 -8.14 17.94 42.22
C LYS A 11 -7.93 16.72 41.31
N LYS A 12 -6.68 16.31 41.12
CA LYS A 12 -6.29 15.24 40.19
C LYS A 12 -7.14 13.96 40.33
N ASP A 13 -7.49 13.56 41.56
CA ASP A 13 -8.24 12.32 41.80
C ASP A 13 -9.66 12.33 41.22
N GLN A 14 -10.27 13.51 41.06
CA GLN A 14 -11.59 13.66 40.42
C GLN A 14 -11.49 13.59 38.89
N PHE A 15 -10.30 13.86 38.34
CA PHE A 15 -10.00 13.85 36.90
C PHE A 15 -9.24 12.60 36.45
N LYS A 16 -9.07 11.59 37.33
CA LYS A 16 -8.53 10.26 36.98
C LYS A 16 -9.56 9.32 36.38
N ASP A 17 -10.83 9.70 36.37
CA ASP A 17 -11.91 8.88 35.81
C ASP A 17 -11.75 8.77 34.28
N PRO A 18 -11.76 7.55 33.70
CA PRO A 18 -11.66 7.35 32.24
C PRO A 18 -12.76 8.06 31.43
N HIS A 19 -13.84 8.52 32.07
CA HIS A 19 -14.93 9.26 31.44
C HIS A 19 -14.64 10.76 31.25
N ILE A 20 -13.63 11.33 31.91
CA ILE A 20 -13.30 12.77 31.79
C ILE A 20 -12.01 12.93 30.99
N ARG A 21 -12.14 13.38 29.74
CA ARG A 21 -11.02 13.58 28.82
C ARG A 21 -10.84 15.05 28.44
N ILE A 22 -9.59 15.45 28.23
CA ILE A 22 -9.20 16.82 27.94
C ILE A 22 -9.10 17.00 26.43
N HIS A 23 -10.00 17.81 25.86
CA HIS A 23 -10.09 17.98 24.42
C HIS A 23 -9.17 19.07 23.88
N THR A 24 -9.04 20.19 24.60
CA THR A 24 -8.23 21.35 24.19
C THR A 24 -7.78 22.15 25.40
N ILE A 25 -6.52 22.56 25.42
CA ILE A 25 -5.96 23.48 26.43
C ILE A 25 -5.89 24.88 25.80
N PHE A 26 -6.50 25.86 26.47
CA PHE A 26 -6.42 27.26 26.04
C PHE A 26 -5.39 27.99 26.91
N ASP A 27 -4.43 28.66 26.27
CA ASP A 27 -3.47 29.52 26.96
C ASP A 27 -4.16 30.86 27.31
N TYR A 28 -4.89 30.85 28.43
CA TYR A 28 -5.56 32.02 28.97
C TYR A 28 -4.85 32.50 30.24
N LYS A 29 -4.46 33.77 30.26
CA LYS A 29 -3.83 34.40 31.42
C LYS A 29 -4.89 34.76 32.47
N SER A 30 -5.17 33.81 33.36
CA SER A 30 -6.02 34.04 34.53
C SER A 30 -5.20 34.61 35.69
N THR A 31 -5.70 35.65 36.36
CA THR A 31 -5.07 36.22 37.57
C THR A 31 -5.87 35.81 38.80
N TYR A 32 -5.26 35.01 39.67
CA TYR A 32 -5.84 34.65 40.96
C TYR A 32 -5.45 35.65 42.03
N GLY A 33 -6.41 36.03 42.87
CA GLY A 33 -6.22 37.01 43.92
C GLY A 33 -7.05 36.68 45.16
N VAL A 34 -6.72 37.37 46.25
CA VAL A 34 -7.45 37.29 47.51
C VAL A 34 -8.33 38.53 47.67
N VAL A 35 -9.59 38.34 48.05
CA VAL A 35 -10.51 39.44 48.33
C VAL A 35 -10.53 39.69 49.83
N LEU A 36 -10.24 40.93 50.22
CA LEU A 36 -10.35 41.36 51.61
C LEU A 36 -11.75 41.91 51.85
N ALA A 37 -12.40 41.46 52.92
CA ALA A 37 -13.72 41.98 53.31
C ALA A 37 -13.56 43.28 54.11
N GLY A 38 -14.35 44.31 53.76
CA GLY A 38 -14.39 45.59 54.48
C GLY A 38 -13.39 46.64 53.99
N ASN A 39 -13.42 47.83 54.61
CA ASN A 39 -12.59 48.98 54.22
C ASN A 39 -11.19 48.93 54.87
N SER A 40 -10.40 47.91 54.51
CA SER A 40 -9.06 47.69 55.05
C SER A 40 -7.97 48.03 54.04
N THR A 41 -7.81 49.32 53.73
CA THR A 41 -6.85 49.84 52.75
C THR A 41 -5.39 49.53 53.08
N LYS A 42 -5.01 49.63 54.36
CA LYS A 42 -3.65 49.30 54.83
C LYS A 42 -3.31 47.82 54.63
N LEU A 43 -4.25 46.93 54.92
CA LEU A 43 -4.06 45.49 54.77
C LEU A 43 -3.92 45.10 53.29
N LEU A 44 -4.72 45.72 52.42
CA LEU A 44 -4.60 45.57 50.96
C LEU A 44 -3.21 46.01 50.46
N GLN A 45 -2.70 47.13 50.95
CA GLN A 45 -1.39 47.63 50.52
C GLN A 45 -0.26 46.70 51.01
N CYS A 46 -0.29 46.29 52.27
CA CYS A 46 0.70 45.37 52.82
C CYS A 46 0.68 44.00 52.12
N SER A 47 -0.51 43.42 51.89
CA SER A 47 -0.64 42.14 51.20
C SER A 47 -0.14 42.22 49.76
N LYS A 48 -0.49 43.30 49.04
CA LYS A 48 0.01 43.55 47.69
C LYS A 48 1.54 43.65 47.64
N SER A 49 2.14 44.46 48.53
CA SER A 49 3.59 44.60 48.60
C SER A 49 4.29 43.28 48.95
N TYR A 50 3.72 42.50 49.87
CA TYR A 50 4.25 41.19 50.24
C TYR A 50 4.17 40.18 49.09
N MET A 51 3.04 40.12 48.38
CA MET A 51 2.87 39.25 47.21
C MET A 51 3.82 39.63 46.07
N GLN A 52 4.08 40.92 45.87
CA GLN A 52 5.03 41.38 44.86
C GLN A 52 6.48 41.04 45.22
N ALA A 53 6.87 41.20 46.50
CA ALA A 53 8.22 40.91 46.95
C ALA A 53 8.54 39.40 46.94
N ASN A 54 7.57 38.54 47.29
CA ASN A 54 7.76 37.10 47.44
C ASN A 54 7.12 36.27 46.32
N ARG A 55 6.92 36.85 45.13
CA ARG A 55 6.21 36.17 44.03
C ARG A 55 6.83 34.82 43.68
N ASN A 56 8.17 34.76 43.64
CA ASN A 56 8.89 33.58 43.14
C ASN A 56 8.73 32.40 44.10
N GLU A 57 8.82 32.66 45.41
CA GLU A 57 8.62 31.64 46.45
C GLU A 57 7.18 31.13 46.46
N MET A 58 6.19 32.01 46.27
CA MET A 58 4.79 31.59 46.13
C MET A 58 4.56 30.72 44.90
N PHE A 59 5.10 31.09 43.73
CA PHE A 59 4.98 30.29 42.52
C PHE A 59 5.66 28.92 42.67
N GLU A 60 6.82 28.86 43.32
CA GLU A 60 7.51 27.59 43.61
C GLU A 60 6.74 26.73 44.61
N HIS A 61 6.09 27.34 45.60
CA HIS A 61 5.23 26.62 46.51
C HIS A 61 4.03 26.03 45.77
N ILE A 62 3.34 26.83 44.95
CA ILE A 62 2.15 26.41 44.19
C ILE A 62 2.50 25.29 43.21
N SER A 63 3.62 25.38 42.49
CA SER A 63 4.03 24.37 41.51
C SER A 63 4.28 22.99 42.13
N LYS A 64 4.61 22.90 43.43
CA LYS A 64 4.75 21.62 44.15
C LYS A 64 3.43 20.89 44.35
N PHE A 65 2.30 21.60 44.37
CA PHE A 65 0.97 21.02 44.63
C PHE A 65 0.13 20.85 43.36
N ILE A 66 0.48 21.52 42.26
CA ILE A 66 -0.21 21.38 40.98
C ILE A 66 0.46 20.27 40.16
N HIS A 67 -0.30 19.25 39.80
CA HIS A 67 0.16 18.29 38.80
C HIS A 67 0.01 18.87 37.39
N SER A 68 1.09 18.84 36.61
CA SER A 68 1.04 19.22 35.20
C SER A 68 0.10 18.27 34.46
N ILE A 69 -0.95 18.86 33.90
CA ILE A 69 -1.84 18.19 32.97
C ILE A 69 -1.12 18.20 31.63
N MET A 70 -0.51 17.08 31.27
CA MET A 70 0.08 16.92 29.95
C MET A 70 -1.04 16.69 28.94
N GLU A 71 -0.97 17.42 27.84
CA GLU A 71 -1.80 17.22 26.65
C GLU A 71 -1.67 15.77 26.19
N ASP A 72 -2.78 15.03 26.17
CA ASP A 72 -2.82 13.75 25.47
C ASP A 72 -2.71 14.13 23.98
N ASN A 73 -1.51 13.99 23.41
CA ASN A 73 -1.06 14.62 22.17
C ASN A 73 -1.70 14.04 20.90
N VAL A 74 -2.89 13.43 20.99
CA VAL A 74 -3.52 12.81 19.84
C VAL A 74 -4.96 13.26 19.73
N SER A 75 -5.17 14.16 18.76
CA SER A 75 -6.48 14.63 18.34
C SER A 75 -7.42 13.44 18.07
N GLU A 76 -8.64 13.51 18.61
CA GLU A 76 -9.71 12.50 18.49
C GLU A 76 -9.93 12.05 17.05
N SER A 77 -9.86 12.98 16.10
CA SER A 77 -10.01 12.66 14.68
C SER A 77 -8.84 11.84 14.12
N VAL A 78 -7.64 11.99 14.69
CA VAL A 78 -6.44 11.25 14.27
C VAL A 78 -6.40 9.87 14.93
N GLU A 79 -6.78 9.70 16.21
CA GLU A 79 -6.90 8.37 16.81
C GLU A 79 -8.06 7.57 16.22
N VAL A 80 -9.22 8.20 16.02
CA VAL A 80 -10.37 7.54 15.40
C VAL A 80 -10.04 7.22 13.94
N ALA A 81 -9.45 8.13 13.16
CA ALA A 81 -9.07 7.81 11.78
C ALA A 81 -7.95 6.75 11.70
N SER A 82 -6.93 6.85 12.55
CA SER A 82 -5.82 5.89 12.54
C SER A 82 -6.26 4.51 13.03
N GLY A 83 -7.15 4.45 14.03
CA GLY A 83 -7.74 3.21 14.54
C GLY A 83 -8.83 2.63 13.65
N LEU A 84 -9.56 3.46 12.89
CA LEU A 84 -10.61 3.00 11.96
C LEU A 84 -10.03 2.33 10.71
N PHE A 85 -8.84 2.74 10.27
CA PHE A 85 -8.14 2.14 9.12
C PHE A 85 -6.98 1.23 9.52
N ASP A 86 -6.85 0.89 10.81
CA ASP A 86 -5.80 -0.05 11.25
C ASP A 86 -6.14 -1.47 10.76
N PRO A 87 -5.27 -2.12 9.96
CA PRO A 87 -5.49 -3.48 9.49
C PRO A 87 -5.57 -4.51 10.63
N ASN A 88 -5.11 -4.18 11.85
CA ASN A 88 -5.25 -5.02 13.03
C ASN A 88 -6.59 -4.84 13.77
N ASN A 89 -7.43 -3.88 13.37
CA ASN A 89 -8.73 -3.66 14.00
C ASN A 89 -9.78 -4.66 13.45
N ASP A 90 -10.35 -5.47 14.35
CA ASP A 90 -11.38 -6.46 14.02
C ASP A 90 -12.63 -5.83 13.40
N VAL A 91 -12.98 -4.62 13.85
CA VAL A 91 -14.15 -3.88 13.36
C VAL A 91 -13.98 -3.51 11.88
N PHE A 92 -12.79 -3.04 11.51
CA PHE A 92 -12.48 -2.67 10.13
C PHE A 92 -12.52 -3.88 9.20
N ARG A 93 -11.91 -5.01 9.62
CA ARG A 93 -11.93 -6.25 8.85
C ARG A 93 -13.34 -6.78 8.63
N TYR A 94 -14.18 -6.70 9.66
CA TYR A 94 -15.59 -7.11 9.57
C TYR A 94 -16.36 -6.29 8.53
N TYR A 95 -16.27 -4.96 8.59
CA TYR A 95 -16.95 -4.09 7.62
C TYR A 95 -16.41 -4.23 6.19
N MET A 96 -15.10 -4.38 6.03
CA MET A 96 -14.48 -4.64 4.72
C MET A 96 -14.97 -5.96 4.12
N CYS A 97 -15.04 -7.03 4.93
CA CYS A 97 -15.52 -8.33 4.48
C CYS A 97 -17.00 -8.27 4.05
N ILE A 98 -17.86 -7.64 4.85
CA ILE A 98 -19.29 -7.48 4.52
C ILE A 98 -19.48 -6.66 3.25
N THR A 99 -18.80 -5.53 3.15
CA THR A 99 -18.94 -4.64 1.99
C THR A 99 -18.48 -5.35 0.72
N GLY A 100 -17.35 -6.08 0.78
CA GLY A 100 -16.88 -6.90 -0.32
C GLY A 100 -17.88 -7.98 -0.72
N ALA A 101 -18.45 -8.71 0.25
CA ALA A 101 -19.45 -9.75 -0.01
C ALA A 101 -20.72 -9.19 -0.67
N MET A 102 -21.23 -8.05 -0.18
CA MET A 102 -22.41 -7.38 -0.76
C MET A 102 -22.17 -6.94 -2.20
N LEU A 103 -20.96 -6.46 -2.51
CA LEU A 103 -20.58 -6.04 -3.86
C LEU A 103 -20.55 -7.24 -4.82
N VAL A 104 -19.97 -8.37 -4.41
CA VAL A 104 -19.98 -9.61 -5.20
C VAL A 104 -21.41 -10.10 -5.45
N VAL A 105 -22.26 -10.11 -4.42
CA VAL A 105 -23.67 -10.50 -4.55
C VAL A 105 -24.41 -9.56 -5.51
N ALA A 106 -24.21 -8.26 -5.40
CA ALA A 106 -24.82 -7.28 -6.31
C ALA A 106 -24.40 -7.49 -7.77
N ILE A 107 -23.11 -7.80 -8.03
CA ILE A 107 -22.62 -8.14 -9.36
C ILE A 107 -23.30 -9.41 -9.88
N VAL A 108 -23.37 -10.46 -9.06
CA VAL A 108 -24.00 -11.74 -9.46
C VAL A 108 -25.48 -11.54 -9.76
N LEU A 109 -26.20 -10.79 -8.91
CA LEU A 109 -27.60 -10.46 -9.14
C LEU A 109 -27.79 -9.61 -10.41
N GLY A 110 -26.90 -8.63 -10.66
CA GLY A 110 -26.89 -7.83 -11.87
C GLY A 110 -26.66 -8.69 -13.12
N LEU A 111 -25.73 -9.63 -13.08
CA LEU A 111 -25.48 -10.58 -14.16
C LEU A 111 -26.68 -11.50 -14.40
N ILE A 112 -27.27 -12.06 -13.34
CA ILE A 112 -28.47 -12.90 -13.44
C ILE A 112 -29.64 -12.11 -14.01
N TRP A 113 -29.83 -10.87 -13.56
CA TRP A 113 -30.88 -9.99 -14.06
C TRP A 113 -30.69 -9.68 -15.54
N GLU A 114 -29.49 -9.30 -15.97
CA GLU A 114 -29.19 -8.99 -17.37
C GLU A 114 -29.31 -10.22 -18.26
N CYS A 115 -28.86 -11.40 -17.79
CA CYS A 115 -29.09 -12.67 -18.47
C CYS A 115 -30.58 -12.99 -18.62
N ARG A 116 -31.37 -12.85 -17.54
CA ARG A 116 -32.83 -13.07 -17.58
C ARG A 116 -33.54 -12.07 -18.47
N ARG A 117 -33.17 -10.79 -18.41
CA ARG A 117 -33.71 -9.73 -19.27
C ARG A 117 -33.45 -10.06 -20.73
N LYS A 118 -32.21 -10.41 -21.08
CA LYS A 118 -31.80 -10.78 -22.43
C LYS A 118 -32.47 -12.06 -22.94
N VAL A 119 -32.89 -12.98 -22.06
CA VAL A 119 -33.68 -14.17 -22.42
C VAL A 119 -35.18 -13.85 -22.52
N ARG A 120 -35.71 -12.93 -21.69
CA ARG A 120 -37.13 -12.58 -21.65
C ARG A 120 -37.55 -11.58 -22.72
N THR A 121 -36.63 -10.79 -23.28
CA THR A 121 -36.87 -9.98 -24.48
C THR A 121 -36.69 -10.75 -25.79
N ARG A 122 -36.37 -12.06 -25.72
CA ARG A 122 -36.22 -12.94 -26.90
C ARG A 122 -37.45 -13.71 -27.40
N PRO A 123 -38.69 -13.64 -26.85
CA PRO A 123 -39.72 -14.58 -27.30
C PRO A 123 -40.27 -14.29 -28.70
N GLU A 124 -40.11 -13.09 -29.29
CA GLU A 124 -40.65 -12.81 -30.64
C GLU A 124 -39.66 -12.22 -31.67
N ALA A 125 -38.55 -11.59 -31.26
CA ALA A 125 -37.53 -11.10 -32.22
C ALA A 125 -36.40 -12.12 -32.51
N ALA A 126 -36.30 -13.21 -31.73
CA ALA A 126 -35.12 -14.10 -31.76
C ALA A 126 -35.21 -15.29 -32.73
N GLN A 127 -36.31 -15.46 -33.47
CA GLN A 127 -36.41 -16.56 -34.44
C GLN A 127 -35.72 -16.23 -35.77
N GLY A 128 -35.57 -14.95 -36.12
CA GLY A 128 -34.80 -14.50 -37.30
C GLY A 128 -33.36 -14.08 -36.97
N GLU A 129 -33.17 -13.19 -36.00
CA GLU A 129 -31.87 -12.53 -35.78
C GLU A 129 -30.93 -13.32 -34.86
N GLY A 130 -31.47 -14.02 -33.85
CA GLY A 130 -30.68 -14.80 -32.89
C GLY A 130 -30.08 -16.09 -33.45
N HIS A 131 -30.68 -16.68 -34.49
CA HIS A 131 -30.10 -17.81 -35.22
C HIS A 131 -28.94 -17.34 -36.10
N GLN A 132 -29.12 -16.21 -36.79
CA GLN A 132 -28.10 -15.64 -37.67
C GLN A 132 -26.88 -15.12 -36.88
N ASP A 133 -27.07 -14.48 -35.73
CA ASP A 133 -25.96 -14.03 -34.87
C ASP A 133 -25.22 -15.19 -34.20
N ARG A 134 -25.94 -16.27 -33.81
CA ARG A 134 -25.29 -17.49 -33.31
C ARG A 134 -24.53 -18.23 -34.40
N LEU A 135 -25.01 -18.23 -35.65
CA LEU A 135 -24.29 -18.78 -36.79
C LEU A 135 -23.04 -17.95 -37.09
N LYS A 136 -23.17 -16.62 -37.21
CA LYS A 136 -22.04 -15.70 -37.44
C LYS A 136 -20.99 -15.81 -36.34
N SER A 137 -21.39 -15.90 -35.07
CA SER A 137 -20.45 -16.07 -33.97
C SER A 137 -19.74 -17.43 -34.00
N LYS A 138 -20.41 -18.50 -34.45
CA LYS A 138 -19.79 -19.80 -34.66
C LYS A 138 -18.83 -19.81 -35.86
N GLU A 139 -19.21 -19.17 -36.97
CA GLU A 139 -18.35 -18.98 -38.15
C GLU A 139 -17.10 -18.17 -37.79
N LEU A 140 -17.26 -17.04 -37.10
CA LEU A 140 -16.13 -16.18 -36.70
C LEU A 140 -15.17 -16.92 -35.76
N LEU A 141 -15.69 -17.76 -34.86
CA LEU A 141 -14.88 -18.58 -33.96
C LEU A 141 -14.18 -19.74 -34.70
N GLN A 142 -14.78 -20.23 -35.79
CA GLN A 142 -14.18 -21.23 -36.67
C GLN A 142 -13.09 -20.62 -37.55
N GLU A 143 -13.30 -19.42 -38.09
CA GLU A 143 -12.29 -18.64 -38.81
C GLU A 143 -11.09 -18.32 -37.92
N MET A 144 -11.33 -17.87 -36.69
CA MET A 144 -10.26 -17.59 -35.74
C MET A 144 -9.48 -18.85 -35.38
N LYS A 145 -10.15 -19.99 -35.21
CA LYS A 145 -9.48 -21.28 -34.98
C LYS A 145 -8.67 -21.74 -36.18
N ALA A 146 -9.20 -21.59 -37.40
CA ALA A 146 -8.49 -21.93 -38.62
C ALA A 146 -7.22 -21.07 -38.79
N PHE A 147 -7.33 -19.77 -38.56
CA PHE A 147 -6.21 -18.84 -38.60
C PHE A 147 -5.12 -19.18 -37.57
N VAL A 148 -5.51 -19.46 -36.33
CA VAL A 148 -4.56 -19.88 -35.27
C VAL A 148 -3.90 -21.21 -35.62
N GLY A 149 -4.65 -22.16 -36.19
CA GLY A 149 -4.12 -23.44 -36.65
C GLY A 149 -3.09 -23.28 -37.77
N GLU A 150 -3.40 -22.44 -38.77
CA GLU A 150 -2.50 -22.13 -39.88
C GLU A 150 -1.23 -21.40 -39.39
N PHE A 151 -1.40 -20.43 -38.50
CA PHE A 151 -0.27 -19.75 -37.86
C PHE A 151 0.62 -20.73 -37.10
N TYR A 152 0.03 -21.64 -36.31
CA TYR A 152 0.78 -22.64 -35.57
C TYR A 152 1.56 -23.59 -36.49
N CYS A 153 0.93 -24.09 -37.56
CA CYS A 153 1.57 -24.95 -38.54
C CYS A 153 2.73 -24.24 -39.25
N THR A 154 2.50 -23.00 -39.69
CA THR A 154 3.51 -22.17 -40.37
C THR A 154 4.68 -21.86 -39.44
N PHE A 155 4.38 -21.51 -38.19
CA PHE A 155 5.38 -21.25 -37.17
C PHE A 155 6.23 -22.48 -36.88
N LYS A 156 5.59 -23.65 -36.70
CA LYS A 156 6.28 -24.92 -36.45
C LYS A 156 7.18 -25.33 -37.61
N ALA A 157 6.73 -25.16 -38.85
CA ALA A 157 7.52 -25.45 -40.05
C ALA A 157 8.73 -24.51 -40.20
N ASN A 158 8.54 -23.21 -39.93
CA ASN A 158 9.63 -22.25 -39.96
C ASN A 158 10.65 -22.51 -38.84
N TYR A 159 10.18 -22.84 -37.64
CA TYR A 159 11.03 -23.17 -36.51
C TYR A 159 11.87 -24.43 -36.79
N SER A 160 11.26 -25.50 -37.31
CA SER A 160 11.99 -26.73 -37.65
C SER A 160 13.03 -26.49 -38.75
N ARG A 161 12.69 -25.68 -39.77
CA ARG A 161 13.63 -25.26 -40.83
C ARG A 161 14.81 -24.49 -40.27
N LEU A 162 14.56 -23.54 -39.35
CA LEU A 162 15.61 -22.77 -38.71
C LEU A 162 16.51 -23.65 -37.83
N ALA A 163 15.91 -24.57 -37.06
CA ALA A 163 16.65 -25.53 -36.24
C ALA A 163 17.52 -26.47 -37.09
N GLN A 164 17.02 -26.94 -38.22
CA GLN A 164 17.79 -27.77 -39.15
C GLN A 164 18.94 -26.99 -39.78
N LYS A 165 18.71 -25.74 -40.18
CA LYS A 165 19.76 -24.85 -40.71
C LYS A 165 20.83 -24.57 -39.66
N HIS A 166 20.44 -24.34 -38.40
CA HIS A 166 21.39 -24.14 -37.32
C HIS A 166 22.23 -25.39 -37.06
N ARG A 167 21.62 -26.59 -37.12
CA ARG A 167 22.35 -27.86 -37.00
C ARG A 167 23.35 -28.07 -38.14
N SER A 168 23.01 -27.71 -39.39
CA SER A 168 23.94 -27.83 -40.52
C SER A 168 25.09 -26.83 -40.42
N GLN A 169 24.82 -25.59 -39.99
CA GLN A 169 25.85 -24.58 -39.74
C GLN A 169 26.81 -24.99 -38.62
N LEU A 170 26.31 -25.57 -37.53
CA LEU A 170 27.17 -26.09 -36.46
C LEU A 170 28.06 -27.25 -36.94
N ARG A 171 27.54 -28.13 -37.81
CA ARG A 171 28.33 -29.21 -38.41
C ARG A 171 29.43 -28.67 -39.31
N SER A 172 29.12 -27.71 -40.18
CA SER A 172 30.14 -27.11 -41.07
C SER A 172 31.23 -26.38 -40.29
N LEU A 173 30.87 -25.67 -39.21
CA LEU A 173 31.84 -25.04 -38.30
C LEU A 173 32.73 -26.06 -37.59
N LYS A 174 32.17 -27.19 -37.13
CA LYS A 174 32.96 -28.30 -36.54
C LYS A 174 33.94 -28.89 -37.55
N THR A 175 33.50 -29.14 -38.79
CA THR A 175 34.37 -29.65 -39.85
C THR A 175 35.48 -28.64 -40.19
N GLN A 176 35.16 -27.36 -40.31
CA GLN A 176 36.17 -26.31 -40.53
C GLN A 176 37.17 -26.21 -39.37
N ARG A 177 36.71 -26.34 -38.13
CA ARG A 177 37.58 -26.35 -36.94
C ARG A 177 38.51 -27.57 -36.93
N ALA A 178 37.99 -28.77 -37.23
CA ALA A 178 38.78 -29.99 -37.29
C ALA A 178 39.83 -29.96 -38.42
N VAL A 179 39.49 -29.42 -39.60
CA VAL A 179 40.44 -29.22 -40.71
C VAL A 179 41.51 -28.18 -40.35
N ARG A 180 41.13 -27.12 -39.63
CA ARG A 180 42.08 -26.10 -39.15
C ARG A 180 43.04 -26.68 -38.10
N GLU A 181 42.56 -27.52 -37.18
CA GLU A 181 43.39 -28.17 -36.16
C GLU A 181 44.36 -29.21 -36.76
N SER A 182 43.91 -30.02 -37.74
CA SER A 182 44.79 -30.97 -38.46
C SER A 182 45.81 -30.28 -39.38
N GLY A 183 45.44 -29.13 -39.96
CA GLY A 183 46.39 -28.24 -40.63
C GLY A 183 47.47 -27.75 -39.67
N THR A 184 47.10 -27.25 -38.49
CA THR A 184 48.07 -26.77 -37.49
C THR A 184 48.98 -27.87 -36.93
N SER A 185 48.48 -29.10 -36.75
CA SER A 185 49.32 -30.24 -36.32
C SER A 185 50.31 -30.68 -37.40
N ASN A 186 49.91 -30.62 -38.69
CA ASN A 186 50.82 -30.90 -39.80
C ASN A 186 51.93 -29.84 -39.91
N TRP A 187 51.61 -28.56 -39.73
CA TRP A 187 52.63 -27.49 -39.68
C TRP A 187 53.55 -27.58 -38.45
N ALA A 188 53.05 -28.08 -37.31
CA ALA A 188 53.87 -28.33 -36.12
C ALA A 188 54.81 -29.53 -36.31
N ASN A 189 54.34 -30.64 -36.90
CA ASN A 189 55.17 -31.80 -37.23
C ASN A 189 56.24 -31.50 -38.28
N PHE A 190 55.93 -30.66 -39.27
CA PHE A 190 56.91 -30.26 -40.30
C PHE A 190 58.06 -29.40 -39.74
N ARG A 191 57.85 -28.75 -38.59
CA ARG A 191 58.86 -27.89 -37.94
C ARG A 191 59.80 -28.66 -36.99
N LEU A 192 59.52 -29.94 -36.71
CA LEU A 192 60.26 -30.78 -35.75
C LEU A 192 61.17 -31.84 -36.41
N TRP A 193 61.35 -31.80 -37.74
CA TRP A 193 62.31 -32.68 -38.41
C TRP A 193 63.74 -32.08 -38.41
N PRO A 194 64.75 -32.81 -37.88
CA PRO A 194 66.11 -32.30 -37.79
C PRO A 194 66.77 -32.25 -39.17
N LYS A 195 67.34 -31.09 -39.51
CA LYS A 195 68.31 -30.95 -40.60
C LYS A 195 69.55 -31.76 -40.25
N ASN A 196 69.70 -32.95 -40.82
CA ASN A 196 71.00 -33.60 -41.01
C ASN A 196 70.86 -34.79 -41.97
N LYS A 197 71.36 -34.64 -43.19
CA LYS A 197 72.43 -35.50 -43.74
C LYS A 197 72.95 -34.95 -45.08
N VAL A 198 74.26 -34.89 -45.13
CA VAL A 198 75.17 -34.38 -46.16
C VAL A 198 75.36 -35.45 -47.25
N PHE A 199 75.43 -35.02 -48.50
CA PHE A 199 75.83 -35.79 -49.69
C PHE A 199 77.28 -36.29 -49.58
N TYR A 200 77.55 -37.52 -50.04
CA TYR A 200 78.83 -37.88 -50.65
C TYR A 200 78.65 -37.85 -52.17
#